data_AF-A0A830ERQ5-F1
#
_entry.id   AF-A0A830ERQ5-F1
#
_cell.length_a   1.000
_cell.length_b   1.000
_cell.length_c   1.000
_cell.angle_alpha   90.00
_cell.angle_beta   90.00
_cell.angle_gamma   90.00
#
_symmetry.space_group_name_H-M   'P 1'
#
loop_
_entity.id
_entity.type
_entity.pdbx_description
1 polymer ?
#
loop_
_entity_poly.entity_id
_entity_poly.type
_entity_poly.pdbx_seq_one_letter_code
_entity_poly.pdbx_strand_id
1 'polypeptide(L)'
;MDSDRLKITAEVAAIRGRGWIRLLTRLLGIAAVLIGALNFFGFELWTQYRVWLAQVAGVSTGVGFAYLADFLFIGAGAAVANFV
;
A
#
# COMPACT_ATOMS: atom_id res chain seq x y z
N MET A 1 31.24 -30.47 5.96
CA MET A 1 29.89 -31.07 5.87
C MET A 1 28.78 -30.11 6.31
N ASP A 2 29.08 -29.10 7.16
CA ASP A 2 28.06 -28.13 7.62
C ASP A 2 27.87 -26.90 6.70
N SER A 3 28.87 -26.53 5.90
CA SER A 3 28.79 -25.37 5.00
C SER A 3 27.67 -25.46 3.97
N ASP A 4 27.41 -26.66 3.45
CA ASP A 4 26.40 -26.89 2.43
C ASP A 4 24.99 -26.86 3.04
N ARG A 5 24.84 -27.36 4.27
CA ARG A 5 23.59 -27.26 5.04
C ARG A 5 23.26 -25.81 5.41
N LEU A 6 24.25 -25.01 5.76
CA LEU A 6 24.08 -23.57 6.06
C LEU A 6 23.66 -22.78 4.81
N LYS A 7 24.24 -23.07 3.65
CA LYS A 7 23.85 -22.46 2.37
C LYS A 7 22.40 -22.77 2.01
N ILE A 8 22.00 -24.04 2.08
CA ILE A 8 20.62 -24.46 1.80
C ILE A 8 19.64 -23.80 2.79
N THR A 9 20.00 -23.70 4.07
CA THR A 9 19.16 -23.04 5.08
C THR A 9 18.99 -21.55 4.79
N ALA A 10 20.06 -20.86 4.37
CA ALA A 10 20.01 -19.45 3.97
C ALA A 10 19.14 -19.22 2.73
N GLU A 11 19.22 -20.10 1.72
CA GLU A 11 18.39 -20.02 0.53
C GLU A 11 16.90 -20.22 0.85
N VAL A 12 16.57 -21.21 1.68
CA VAL A 12 15.18 -21.45 2.11
C VAL A 12 14.64 -20.27 2.92
N ALA A 13 15.46 -19.68 3.80
CA ALA A 13 15.08 -18.48 4.55
C ALA A 13 14.83 -17.28 3.63
N ALA A 14 15.65 -17.09 2.60
CA ALA A 14 15.48 -16.03 1.62
C ALA A 14 14.18 -16.21 0.78
N ILE A 15 13.89 -17.43 0.34
CA ILE A 15 12.65 -17.75 -0.39
C ILE A 15 11.42 -17.48 0.49
N ARG A 16 11.46 -17.92 1.75
CA ARG A 16 10.37 -17.71 2.71
C ARG A 16 10.20 -16.23 3.03
N GLY A 17 11.28 -15.49 3.22
CA GLY A 17 11.27 -14.04 3.44
C GLY A 17 10.63 -13.26 2.28
N ARG A 18 10.94 -13.66 1.04
CA ARG A 18 10.33 -13.05 -0.15
C ARG A 18 8.81 -13.26 -0.21
N GLY A 19 8.33 -14.43 0.22
CA GLY A 19 6.90 -14.72 0.36
C GLY A 19 6.21 -13.83 1.40
N TRP A 20 6.85 -13.64 2.57
CA TRP A 20 6.34 -12.75 3.62
C TRP A 20 6.30 -11.30 3.18
N ILE A 21 7.35 -10.81 2.52
CA ILE A 21 7.38 -9.44 1.99
C ILE A 21 6.22 -9.22 1.03
N ARG A 22 6.01 -10.13 0.08
CA ARG A 22 4.88 -10.06 -0.85
C ARG A 22 3.54 -10.02 -0.12
N LEU A 23 3.34 -10.88 0.87
CA LEU A 23 2.10 -10.91 1.66
C LEU A 23 1.88 -9.59 2.42
N LEU A 24 2.91 -9.06 3.09
CA LEU A 24 2.83 -7.79 3.80
C LEU A 24 2.51 -6.64 2.85
N THR A 25 3.14 -6.58 1.68
CA THR A 25 2.83 -5.54 0.69
C THR A 25 1.40 -5.63 0.18
N ARG A 26 0.87 -6.85 -0.04
CA ARG A 26 -0.54 -7.03 -0.41
C ARG A 26 -1.49 -6.56 0.67
N LEU A 27 -1.21 -6.89 1.94
CA LEU A 27 -2.02 -6.43 3.07
C LEU A 27 -2.02 -4.91 3.20
N LEU A 28 -0.86 -4.27 2.99
CA LEU A 28 -0.77 -2.81 2.93
C LEU A 28 -1.62 -2.21 1.80
N GLY A 29 -1.60 -2.84 0.61
CA GLY A 29 -2.47 -2.46 -0.50
C GLY A 29 -3.96 -2.54 -0.15
N ILE A 30 -4.40 -3.65 0.45
CA ILE A 30 -5.78 -3.83 0.90
C ILE A 30 -6.16 -2.79 1.98
N ALA A 31 -5.27 -2.54 2.93
CA ALA A 31 -5.49 -1.52 3.96
C ALA A 31 -5.66 -0.13 3.33
N ALA A 32 -4.85 0.23 2.33
CA ALA A 32 -5.00 1.49 1.61
C ALA A 32 -6.35 1.60 0.87
N VAL A 33 -6.83 0.51 0.25
CA VAL A 33 -8.17 0.46 -0.35
C VAL A 33 -9.25 0.75 0.68
N LEU A 34 -9.21 0.08 1.84
CA LEU A 34 -10.21 0.24 2.89
C LEU A 34 -10.20 1.67 3.45
N ILE A 35 -9.02 2.22 3.70
CA ILE A 35 -8.87 3.60 4.20
C ILE A 35 -9.43 4.60 3.18
N GLY A 36 -9.05 4.48 1.92
CA GLY A 36 -9.57 5.35 0.86
C GLY A 36 -11.09 5.23 0.68
N ALA A 37 -11.63 4.01 0.77
CA ALA A 37 -13.08 3.78 0.65
C ALA A 37 -13.85 4.39 1.83
N LEU A 38 -13.40 4.18 3.06
CA LEU A 38 -14.01 4.78 4.25
C LEU A 38 -13.95 6.31 4.19
N ASN A 39 -12.85 6.87 3.72
CA ASN A 39 -12.69 8.31 3.52
C ASN A 39 -13.63 8.88 2.47
N PHE A 40 -13.82 8.15 1.38
CA PHE A 40 -14.77 8.49 0.33
C PHE A 40 -16.22 8.53 0.87
N PHE A 41 -16.56 7.66 1.83
CA PHE A 41 -17.85 7.66 2.52
C PHE A 41 -17.95 8.67 3.68
N GLY A 42 -16.89 9.43 3.99
CA GLY A 42 -16.92 10.51 4.98
C GLY A 42 -16.43 10.16 6.38
N PHE A 43 -15.74 9.02 6.59
CA PHE A 43 -15.22 8.61 7.90
C PHE A 43 -13.89 9.27 8.30
N GLU A 44 -13.23 10.03 7.40
CA GLU A 44 -12.01 10.83 7.65
C GLU A 44 -10.84 10.12 8.38
N LEU A 45 -10.57 8.89 8.01
CA LEU A 45 -9.51 8.03 8.51
C LEU A 45 -8.18 8.28 7.77
N TRP A 46 -7.16 8.86 8.41
CA TRP A 46 -5.80 9.04 7.83
C TRP A 46 -5.79 9.77 6.46
N THR A 47 -6.15 11.06 6.44
CA THR A 47 -6.36 11.88 5.23
C THR A 47 -5.11 12.60 4.72
N GLN A 48 -3.93 12.38 5.31
CA GLN A 48 -2.67 13.06 4.99
C GLN A 48 -2.25 12.89 3.53
N TYR A 49 -2.61 11.77 2.90
CA TYR A 49 -2.33 11.54 1.48
C TYR A 49 -3.01 12.56 0.56
N ARG A 50 -4.15 13.14 0.98
CA ARG A 50 -4.84 14.19 0.21
C ARG A 50 -4.00 15.45 0.12
N VAL A 51 -3.34 15.84 1.22
CA VAL A 51 -2.46 17.01 1.25
C VAL A 51 -1.23 16.78 0.39
N TRP A 52 -0.62 15.59 0.48
CA TRP A 52 0.50 15.21 -0.37
C TRP A 52 0.14 15.23 -1.85
N LEU A 53 -0.99 14.64 -2.24
CA LEU A 53 -1.49 14.66 -3.61
C LEU A 53 -1.77 16.08 -4.09
N ALA A 54 -2.35 16.93 -3.24
CA ALA A 54 -2.64 18.33 -3.57
C ALA A 54 -1.35 19.13 -3.83
N GLN A 55 -0.33 18.93 -3.01
CA GLN A 55 0.98 19.58 -3.18
C GLN A 55 1.67 19.14 -4.48
N VAL A 56 1.65 17.84 -4.78
CA VAL A 56 2.22 17.30 -6.03
C VAL A 56 1.45 17.81 -7.26
N ALA A 57 0.12 17.94 -7.16
CA ALA A 57 -0.72 18.45 -8.24
C ALA A 57 -0.70 19.99 -8.37
N GLY A 58 -0.20 20.72 -7.37
CA GLY A 58 -0.26 22.19 -7.33
C GLY A 58 -1.68 22.74 -7.15
N VAL A 59 -2.57 21.99 -6.50
CA VAL A 59 -4.00 22.34 -6.32
C VAL A 59 -4.34 22.51 -4.84
N SER A 60 -5.39 23.26 -4.53
CA SER A 60 -5.90 23.38 -3.15
C SER A 60 -6.73 22.15 -2.72
N THR A 61 -6.70 21.85 -1.43
CA THR A 61 -7.49 20.76 -0.82
C THR A 61 -8.94 21.18 -0.63
N GLY A 62 -9.70 21.23 -1.73
CA GLY A 62 -11.16 21.42 -1.71
C GLY A 62 -11.94 20.10 -1.63
N VAL A 63 -13.25 20.19 -1.42
CA VAL A 63 -14.14 19.01 -1.29
C VAL A 63 -14.08 18.11 -2.53
N GLY A 64 -14.14 18.70 -3.74
CA GLY A 64 -14.02 17.92 -4.98
C GLY A 64 -12.67 17.24 -5.15
N PHE A 65 -11.58 17.88 -4.70
CA PHE A 65 -10.25 17.29 -4.71
C PHE A 65 -10.13 16.13 -3.71
N ALA A 66 -10.77 16.24 -2.53
CA ALA A 66 -10.75 15.19 -1.52
C ALA A 66 -11.31 13.86 -2.07
N TYR A 67 -12.45 13.89 -2.76
CA TYR A 67 -13.02 12.70 -3.40
C TYR A 67 -12.11 12.12 -4.49
N LEU A 68 -11.49 12.98 -5.30
CA LEU A 68 -10.57 12.55 -6.34
C LEU A 68 -9.33 11.90 -5.73
N ALA A 69 -8.77 12.49 -4.68
CA ALA A 69 -7.63 11.95 -3.94
C ALA A 69 -7.97 10.60 -3.29
N ASP A 70 -9.15 10.43 -2.72
CA ASP A 70 -9.61 9.15 -2.16
C ASP A 70 -9.72 8.08 -3.23
N PHE A 71 -10.30 8.43 -4.38
CA PHE A 71 -10.43 7.50 -5.50
C PHE A 71 -9.08 7.06 -6.06
N LEU A 72 -8.13 7.99 -6.19
CA LEU A 72 -6.75 7.67 -6.60
C LEU A 72 -6.05 6.78 -5.55
N PHE A 73 -6.26 7.04 -4.27
CA PHE A 73 -5.67 6.24 -3.19
C PHE A 73 -6.22 4.81 -3.17
N ILE A 74 -7.53 4.64 -3.40
CA ILE A 74 -8.17 3.33 -3.60
C ILE A 74 -7.54 2.61 -4.80
N GLY A 75 -7.41 3.30 -5.94
CA GLY A 75 -6.81 2.72 -7.15
C GLY A 75 -5.36 2.27 -6.94
N ALA A 76 -4.55 3.10 -6.27
CA ALA A 76 -3.18 2.76 -5.92
C ALA A 76 -3.11 1.55 -4.96
N GLY A 77 -3.94 1.52 -3.93
CA GLY A 77 -4.04 0.39 -3.00
C GLY A 77 -4.43 -0.91 -3.71
N ALA A 78 -5.41 -0.84 -4.62
CA ALA A 78 -5.86 -2.00 -5.40
C ALA A 78 -4.78 -2.50 -6.36
N ALA A 79 -4.00 -1.60 -6.96
CA ALA A 79 -2.87 -1.96 -7.79
C ALA A 79 -1.77 -2.67 -6.97
N VAL A 80 -1.43 -2.13 -5.81
CA VAL A 80 -0.45 -2.75 -4.89
C VAL A 80 -0.92 -4.13 -4.42
N ALA A 81 -2.21 -4.28 -4.11
CA ALA A 81 -2.76 -5.56 -3.65
C ALA A 81 -2.78 -6.65 -4.72
N ASN A 82 -2.99 -6.29 -5.99
CA ASN A 82 -3.14 -7.26 -7.09
C ASN A 82 -1.86 -7.54 -7.86
N PHE A 83 -0.95 -6.57 -8.00
CA PHE A 83 0.21 -6.67 -8.88
C PHE A 83 1.55 -6.89 -8.17
N VAL A 84 1.59 -6.83 -6.83
CA VAL A 84 2.81 -7.12 -6.03
C VAL A 84 2.78 -8.53 -5.44
#